data_AF-A0A7X9G8A6-F1
#
_entry.id   AF-A0A7X9G8A6-F1
#
_cell.length_a   1.000
_cell.length_b   1.000
_cell.length_c   1.000
_cell.angle_alpha   90.00
_cell.angle_beta   90.00
_cell.angle_gamma   90.00
#
_symmetry.space_group_name_H-M   'P 1'
#
loop_
_entity.id
_entity.type
_entity.pdbx_description
1 polymer ?
#
loop_
_entity_poly.entity_id
_entity_poly.type
_entity_poly.pdbx_seq_one_letter_code
_entity_poly.pdbx_strand_id
1 'polypeptide(L)'
;MPPAMLVSSCQDLLCRQLALAQFPHPPTVDLVERAEIINHYADSLSEDYLTVASAAAQTWYSPRQPDPHEAEQVLAATARFQLKIKPFIRLADQNRRPRCAK
;
A
#
# COMPACT_ATOMS: atom_id res chain seq x y z
N MET A 1 -13.78 -8.72 12.58
CA MET A 1 -12.91 -9.35 11.56
C MET A 1 -11.65 -9.87 12.27
N PRO A 2 -11.19 -11.10 12.02
CA PRO A 2 -9.93 -11.60 12.60
C PRO A 2 -8.73 -10.73 12.20
N PRO A 3 -7.75 -10.52 13.08
CA PRO A 3 -6.56 -9.70 12.81
C PRO A 3 -5.85 -10.05 11.49
N ALA A 4 -5.65 -11.35 11.21
CA ALA A 4 -4.98 -11.79 9.97
C ALA A 4 -5.75 -11.41 8.69
N MET A 5 -7.09 -11.51 8.71
CA MET A 5 -7.92 -11.08 7.58
C MET A 5 -7.89 -9.56 7.40
N LEU A 6 -7.80 -8.81 8.51
CA LEU A 6 -7.65 -7.36 8.46
C LEU A 6 -6.36 -6.96 7.76
N VAL A 7 -5.24 -7.53 8.20
CA VAL A 7 -3.92 -7.22 7.65
C VAL A 7 -3.88 -7.53 6.15
N SER A 8 -4.38 -8.71 5.76
CA SER A 8 -4.45 -9.10 4.35
C SER A 8 -5.33 -8.15 3.52
N SER A 9 -6.48 -7.76 4.05
CA SER A 9 -7.39 -6.82 3.37
C SER A 9 -6.78 -5.42 3.20
N CYS A 10 -6.01 -4.96 4.20
CA CYS A 10 -5.30 -3.69 4.13
C CYS A 10 -4.20 -3.73 3.07
N GLN A 11 -3.44 -4.82 3.01
CA GLN A 11 -2.39 -4.99 2.01
C GLN A 11 -2.95 -5.02 0.58
N ASP A 12 -4.05 -5.74 0.36
CA ASP A 12 -4.74 -5.77 -0.93
C ASP A 12 -5.23 -4.37 -1.35
N LEU A 13 -5.74 -3.60 -0.40
CA LEU A 13 -6.20 -2.24 -0.65
C LEU A 13 -5.06 -1.31 -1.07
N LEU A 14 -3.92 -1.38 -0.37
CA LEU A 14 -2.71 -0.63 -0.73
C LEU A 14 -2.23 -0.99 -2.14
N CYS A 15 -2.18 -2.28 -2.48
CA CYS A 15 -1.82 -2.75 -3.81
C CYS A 15 -2.72 -2.17 -4.90
N ARG A 16 -4.04 -2.16 -4.68
CA ARG A 16 -5.01 -1.56 -5.62
C ARG A 16 -4.80 -0.06 -5.77
N GLN A 17 -4.53 0.66 -4.68
CA GLN A 17 -4.29 2.10 -4.73
C GLN A 17 -2.99 2.46 -5.46
N LEU A 18 -1.93 1.68 -5.26
CA LEU A 18 -0.67 1.82 -6.01
C LEU A 18 -0.87 1.57 -7.51
N ALA A 19 -1.68 0.57 -7.87
CA ALA A 19 -2.03 0.30 -9.26
C ALA A 19 -2.83 1.46 -9.88
N LEU A 20 -3.78 2.05 -9.14
CA LEU A 20 -4.53 3.24 -9.57
C LEU A 20 -3.61 4.46 -9.72
N ALA A 21 -2.61 4.60 -8.84
CA ALA A 21 -1.60 5.64 -8.91
C ALA A 21 -0.52 5.36 -9.98
N GLN A 22 -0.61 4.23 -10.69
CA GLN A 22 0.33 3.81 -11.73
C GLN A 22 1.79 3.69 -11.24
N PHE A 23 1.97 3.31 -9.97
CA PHE A 23 3.30 2.95 -9.48
C PHE A 23 3.80 1.69 -10.21
N PRO A 24 5.12 1.62 -10.50
CA PRO A 24 5.69 0.44 -11.12
C PRO A 24 5.45 -0.79 -10.25
N HIS A 25 5.12 -1.90 -10.91
CA HIS A 25 5.02 -3.20 -10.25
C HIS A 25 6.42 -3.82 -10.23
N PRO A 26 6.95 -4.23 -9.06
CA PRO A 26 8.21 -4.94 -9.03
C PRO A 26 8.11 -6.27 -9.79
N PRO A 27 9.22 -6.75 -10.40
CA PRO A 27 9.28 -8.07 -11.01
C PRO A 27 9.23 -9.20 -9.95
N THR A 28 9.62 -8.89 -8.71
CA THR A 28 9.56 -9.77 -7.54
C THR A 28 8.40 -9.38 -6.62
N VAL A 29 7.75 -10.37 -5.99
CA VAL A 29 6.56 -10.17 -5.13
C VAL A 29 6.96 -9.86 -3.69
N ASP A 30 8.20 -9.40 -3.44
CA ASP A 30 8.59 -9.05 -2.08
C ASP A 30 7.95 -7.70 -1.69
N LEU A 31 7.06 -7.77 -0.69
CA LEU A 31 6.34 -6.61 -0.20
C LEU A 31 7.29 -5.58 0.44
N VAL A 32 8.42 -6.01 1.00
CA VAL A 32 9.41 -5.12 1.61
C VAL A 32 10.24 -4.45 0.53
N GLU A 33 10.71 -5.19 -0.49
CA GLU A 33 11.42 -4.60 -1.65
C GLU A 33 10.56 -3.54 -2.36
N ARG A 34 9.24 -3.77 -2.43
CA ARG A 34 8.31 -2.80 -3.02
C ARG A 34 8.29 -1.47 -2.27
N ALA A 35 8.60 -1.44 -0.97
CA ALA A 35 8.69 -0.20 -0.20
C ALA A 35 9.85 0.68 -0.69
N GLU A 36 10.98 0.10 -1.07
CA GLU A 36 12.14 0.83 -1.61
C GLU A 36 11.82 1.50 -2.95
N ILE A 37 11.09 0.79 -3.81
CA ILE A 37 10.61 1.35 -5.08
C ILE A 37 9.67 2.52 -4.80
N ILE A 38 8.69 2.36 -3.90
CA ILE A 38 7.76 3.45 -3.53
C ILE A 38 8.54 4.65 -2.99
N ASN A 39 9.56 4.41 -2.17
CA ASN A 39 10.42 5.43 -1.60
C ASN A 39 11.09 6.30 -2.67
N HIS A 40 11.54 5.69 -3.76
CA HIS A 40 12.18 6.41 -4.86
C HIS A 40 11.24 7.42 -5.56
N TYR A 41 9.94 7.14 -5.60
CA TYR A 41 8.95 8.01 -6.25
C TYR A 41 8.19 8.93 -5.27
N ALA A 42 8.00 8.46 -4.04
CA ALA A 42 7.16 9.11 -3.04
C ALA A 42 7.56 8.65 -1.62
N ASP A 43 8.62 9.23 -1.10
CA ASP A 43 9.13 9.03 0.27
C ASP A 43 8.02 9.07 1.34
N SER A 44 7.09 10.04 1.23
CA SER A 44 5.98 10.15 2.19
C SER A 44 5.05 8.93 2.28
N LEU A 45 5.01 8.08 1.25
CA LEU A 45 4.18 6.87 1.18
C LEU A 45 4.89 5.62 1.70
N SER A 46 6.23 5.60 1.68
CA SER A 46 7.03 4.39 1.91
C SER A 46 6.89 3.87 3.34
N GLU A 47 6.89 4.77 4.33
CA GLU A 47 6.78 4.43 5.76
C GLU A 47 5.45 3.73 6.10
N ASP A 48 4.34 4.31 5.65
CA ASP A 48 3.01 3.72 5.87
C ASP A 48 2.85 2.39 5.13
N TYR A 49 3.38 2.31 3.90
CA TYR A 49 3.38 1.08 3.13
C TYR A 49 4.21 -0.01 3.81
N LEU A 50 5.42 0.30 4.28
CA LEU A 50 6.32 -0.64 4.94
C LEU A 50 5.70 -1.20 6.23
N THR A 51 4.96 -0.38 6.98
CA THR A 51 4.22 -0.82 8.17
C THR A 51 3.22 -1.93 7.82
N VAL A 52 2.40 -1.73 6.79
CA VAL A 52 1.41 -2.74 6.37
C VAL A 52 2.07 -3.95 5.72
N ALA A 53 3.06 -3.74 4.87
CA ALA A 53 3.81 -4.78 4.17
C ALA A 53 4.52 -5.72 5.15
N SER A 54 5.15 -5.18 6.20
CA SER A 54 5.84 -5.97 7.22
C SER A 54 4.87 -6.84 8.01
N ALA A 55 3.74 -6.27 8.45
CA ALA A 55 2.70 -7.03 9.16
C ALA A 55 2.08 -8.13 8.27
N ALA A 56 1.86 -7.84 6.98
CA ALA A 56 1.36 -8.81 6.02
C ALA A 56 2.36 -9.96 5.79
N ALA A 57 3.64 -9.64 5.59
CA ALA A 57 4.69 -10.64 5.47
C ALA A 57 4.77 -11.52 6.72
N GLN A 58 4.78 -10.92 7.91
CA GLN A 58 4.78 -11.68 9.16
C GLN A 58 3.55 -12.58 9.29
N THR A 59 2.37 -12.08 8.92
CA THR A 59 1.12 -12.86 8.95
C THR A 59 1.13 -14.05 7.97
N TRP A 60 1.76 -13.91 6.80
CA TRP A 60 1.80 -14.96 5.78
C TRP A 60 2.85 -16.03 6.06
N TYR A 61 3.99 -15.65 6.65
CA TYR A 61 5.11 -16.55 6.91
C TYR A 61 5.12 -17.12 8.34
N SER A 62 4.32 -16.57 9.26
CA SER A 62 4.22 -17.06 10.65
C SER A 62 2.94 -17.87 10.89
N PRO A 63 3.01 -19.00 11.60
CA PRO A 63 1.81 -19.72 12.06
C PRO A 63 1.10 -19.01 13.23
N ARG A 64 1.66 -17.93 13.78
CA ARG A 64 1.06 -17.17 14.87
C ARG A 64 0.03 -16.19 14.34
N GLN A 65 -1.10 -16.06 15.04
CA GLN A 65 -2.06 -15.00 14.74
C GLN A 65 -1.43 -13.63 15.05
N PRO A 66 -1.64 -12.63 14.19
CA PRO A 66 -1.14 -11.28 14.44
C PRO A 66 -1.82 -10.67 15.67
N ASP A 67 -1.06 -9.85 16.37
CA ASP A 67 -1.51 -9.19 17.60
C ASP A 67 -2.64 -8.19 17.28
N PRO A 68 -3.72 -8.14 18.08
CA PRO A 68 -4.76 -7.11 17.92
C PRO A 68 -4.20 -5.67 17.85
N HIS A 69 -3.16 -5.36 18.61
CA HIS A 69 -2.52 -4.05 18.61
C HIS A 69 -1.78 -3.78 17.29
N GLU A 70 -1.13 -4.78 16.72
CA GLU A 70 -0.50 -4.69 15.40
C GLU A 70 -1.54 -4.43 14.31
N ALA A 71 -2.70 -5.10 14.38
CA ALA A 71 -3.80 -4.87 13.45
C ALA A 71 -4.36 -3.42 13.51
N GLU A 72 -4.39 -2.81 14.69
CA GLU A 72 -4.76 -1.39 14.83
C GLU A 72 -3.72 -0.46 14.20
N GLN A 73 -2.43 -0.76 14.37
CA GLN A 73 -1.36 0.01 13.71
C GLN A 73 -1.45 -0.09 12.19
N VAL A 74 -1.75 -1.29 11.67
CA VAL A 74 -1.98 -1.51 10.24
C VAL A 74 -3.17 -0.69 9.72
N LEU A 75 -4.28 -0.62 10.46
CA LEU A 75 -5.41 0.25 10.10
C LEU A 75 -5.01 1.72 10.07
N ALA A 76 -4.30 2.20 11.08
CA ALA A 76 -3.87 3.59 11.17
C ALA A 76 -2.92 3.95 10.01
N ALA A 77 -1.92 3.10 9.74
CA ALA A 77 -1.00 3.26 8.61
C ALA A 77 -1.75 3.24 7.27
N THR A 78 -2.70 2.32 7.11
CA THR A 78 -3.56 2.26 5.92
C THR A 78 -4.31 3.57 5.72
N ALA A 79 -4.98 4.09 6.76
CA ALA A 79 -5.72 5.34 6.67
C ALA A 79 -4.83 6.53 6.27
N ARG A 80 -3.62 6.63 6.85
CA ARG A 80 -2.63 7.66 6.46
C ARG A 80 -2.20 7.50 5.01
N PHE A 81 -1.88 6.28 4.58
CA PHE A 81 -1.51 5.96 3.20
C PHE A 81 -2.60 6.39 2.21
N GLN A 82 -3.86 6.09 2.50
CA GLN A 82 -4.98 6.47 1.64
C GLN A 82 -5.10 7.99 1.45
N LEU A 83 -4.80 8.78 2.47
CA LEU A 83 -4.82 10.24 2.36
C LEU A 83 -3.66 10.73 1.49
N LYS A 84 -2.47 10.16 1.70
CA LYS A 84 -1.24 10.54 0.99
C LYS A 84 -1.22 10.11 -0.48
N ILE A 85 -1.84 8.98 -0.84
CA ILE A 85 -1.81 8.47 -2.23
C ILE A 85 -2.81 9.16 -3.17
N LYS A 86 -3.84 9.82 -2.63
CA LYS A 86 -4.89 10.52 -3.41
C LYS A 86 -4.35 11.48 -4.49
N PRO A 87 -3.36 12.35 -4.22
CA PRO A 87 -2.81 13.25 -5.24
C PRO A 87 -2.20 12.50 -6.43
N PHE A 88 -1.51 11.38 -6.17
CA PHE A 88 -0.90 10.55 -7.21
C PHE A 88 -1.96 9.87 -8.09
N ILE A 89 -3.03 9.34 -7.48
CA ILE A 89 -4.16 8.77 -8.21
C ILE A 89 -4.82 9.83 -9.11
N ARG A 90 -5.02 11.05 -8.61
CA ARG A 90 -5.60 12.15 -9.40
C ARG A 90 -4.71 12.53 -10.59
N LEU A 91 -3.41 12.62 -10.37
CA LEU A 91 -2.43 12.92 -11.42
C LEU A 91 -2.42 11.82 -12.49
N ALA A 92 -2.45 10.55 -12.07
CA ALA A 92 -2.55 9.40 -12.95
C ALA A 92 -3.83 9.43 -13.81
N ASP A 93 -4.99 9.77 -13.22
CA ASP A 93 -6.25 9.90 -13.95
C ASP A 93 -6.24 11.05 -14.96
N GLN A 94 -5.66 12.20 -14.59
CA GLN A 94 -5.52 13.35 -15.50
C GLN A 94 -4.66 13.02 -16.73
N ASN A 95 -3.59 12.25 -16.55
CA ASN A 95 -2.72 11.81 -17.65
C ASN A 95 -3.40 10.76 -18.56
N ARG A 96 -4.45 10.08 -18.08
CA ARG A 96 -5.22 9.11 -18.88
C ARG A 96 -6.29 9.77 -19.75
N ARG A 97 -6.81 10.92 -19.36
CA ARG A 97 -7.84 11.61 -20.16
C ARG A 97 -7.16 12.22 -21.38
N PRO A 98 -7.61 11.91 -22.62
CA PRO A 98 -7.11 12.60 -23.79
C PRO A 98 -7.34 14.10 -23.56
N ARG A 99 -6.30 14.91 -23.70
CA ARG A 99 -6.47 16.36 -23.72
C ARG A 99 -7.46 16.64 -24.84
N CYS A 100 -8.72 16.94 -24.50
CA CYS A 100 -9.68 17.39 -25.49
C CYS A 100 -9.03 18.58 -26.20
N ALA A 101 -8.70 18.37 -27.48
CA ALA A 101 -8.16 19.39 -28.34
C ALA A 101 -9.16 20.55 -28.33
N LYS A 102 -8.65 21.75 -28.03
CA LYS A 102 -9.40 23.00 -28.18
C LYS A 102 -9.70 23.26 -29.65
#